data_AF-A0A3M2BAK3-F1
#
_entry.id   AF-A0A3M2BAK3-F1
#
_cell.length_a   1.000
_cell.length_b   1.000
_cell.length_c   1.000
_cell.angle_alpha   90.00
_cell.angle_beta   90.00
_cell.angle_gamma   90.00
#
_symmetry.space_group_name_H-M   'P 1'
#
loop_
_entity.id
_entity.type
_entity.pdbx_description
1 polymer ?
#
loop_
_entity_poly.entity_id
_entity_poly.type
_entity_poly.pdbx_seq_one_letter_code
_entity_poly.pdbx_strand_id
1 'polypeptide(L)'
;MTNGQSTQPTLRLVSAERCESASMMPRDNARSSLEPGDARWVFAVRVASAIEGERAAILTPAKRERLMRLASMLGLRDFDATLIIAIVQDSARCGVDPLGKATAERVAMVRAPGTVKTEDDSWQWFIRSVWTAGLGALGALALVKLFGG
;
A
#
# COMPACT_ATOMS: atom_id res chain seq x y z
N MET A 1 24.75 37.84 -34.85
CA MET A 1 23.56 38.30 -34.09
C MET A 1 22.62 37.12 -33.93
N THR A 2 22.24 36.86 -32.69
CA THR A 2 21.75 35.59 -32.11
C THR A 2 20.24 35.43 -32.25
N ASN A 3 19.76 34.22 -32.56
CA ASN A 3 18.39 33.81 -32.24
C ASN A 3 18.38 32.38 -31.71
N GLY A 4 18.53 32.26 -30.38
CA GLY A 4 18.33 31.01 -29.65
C GLY A 4 16.84 30.81 -29.37
N GLN A 5 16.21 29.90 -30.09
CA GLN A 5 14.84 29.47 -29.80
C GLN A 5 14.86 28.60 -28.54
N SER A 6 14.33 29.13 -27.44
CA SER A 6 14.16 28.41 -26.19
C SER A 6 12.92 27.51 -26.31
N THR A 7 13.13 26.21 -26.49
CA THR A 7 12.11 25.16 -26.42
C THR A 7 11.73 24.93 -24.95
N GLN A 8 10.79 25.71 -24.44
CA GLN A 8 10.19 25.44 -23.14
C GLN A 8 9.36 24.15 -23.22
N PRO A 9 9.64 23.12 -22.42
CA PRO A 9 8.77 21.95 -22.33
C PRO A 9 7.42 22.36 -21.76
N THR A 10 6.37 22.27 -22.56
CA THR A 10 4.99 22.52 -22.14
C THR A 10 4.58 21.40 -21.19
N LEU A 11 4.71 21.66 -19.88
CA LEU A 11 4.15 20.83 -18.82
C LEU A 11 2.62 20.89 -18.93
N ARG A 12 2.04 19.88 -19.56
CA ARG A 12 0.59 19.67 -19.57
C ARG A 12 0.19 19.21 -18.17
N LEU A 13 -0.25 20.16 -17.34
CA LEU A 13 -0.93 19.87 -16.07
C LEU A 13 -2.13 18.99 -16.37
N VAL A 14 -2.04 17.71 -16.00
CA VAL A 14 -3.21 16.82 -15.95
C VAL A 14 -4.05 17.31 -14.78
N SER A 15 -5.18 17.93 -15.09
CA SER A 15 -6.09 18.53 -14.12
C SER A 15 -6.37 17.59 -12.94
N ALA A 16 -6.33 18.16 -11.73
CA ALA A 16 -6.67 17.54 -10.46
C ALA A 16 -8.16 17.18 -10.31
N GLU A 17 -8.93 17.20 -11.41
CA GLU A 17 -10.38 16.97 -11.47
C GLU A 17 -10.77 15.50 -11.31
N ARG A 18 -9.79 14.58 -11.17
CA ARG A 18 -10.06 13.14 -11.05
C ARG A 18 -10.79 12.75 -9.75
N CYS A 19 -10.93 13.66 -8.79
CA CYS A 19 -11.66 13.38 -7.55
C CYS A 19 -13.20 13.37 -7.70
N GLU A 20 -13.75 13.82 -8.83
CA GLU A 20 -15.21 14.00 -8.97
C GLU A 20 -15.90 12.93 -9.86
N SER A 21 -15.16 12.10 -10.60
CA SER A 21 -15.76 11.26 -11.67
C SER A 21 -15.99 9.78 -11.34
N ALA A 22 -15.95 9.36 -10.07
CA ALA A 22 -16.11 7.94 -9.71
C ALA A 22 -17.58 7.47 -9.54
N SER A 23 -18.60 8.29 -9.84
CA SER A 23 -19.98 8.03 -9.43
C SER A 23 -20.92 7.43 -10.48
N MET A 24 -20.46 7.05 -11.68
CA MET A 24 -21.38 6.61 -12.74
C MET A 24 -20.98 5.29 -13.43
N MET A 25 -21.04 4.20 -12.67
CA MET A 25 -21.15 2.82 -13.18
C MET A 25 -22.12 2.03 -12.28
N PRO A 26 -23.30 1.62 -12.76
CA PRO A 26 -24.15 0.73 -11.98
C PRO A 26 -23.51 -0.66 -11.98
N ARG A 27 -22.94 -1.08 -10.84
CA ARG A 27 -22.54 -2.46 -10.62
C ARG A 27 -23.57 -3.12 -9.72
N ASP A 28 -24.15 -4.21 -10.21
CA ASP A 28 -24.97 -5.19 -9.47
C ASP A 28 -24.15 -5.96 -8.41
N ASN A 29 -23.38 -5.24 -7.59
CA ASN A 29 -22.82 -5.79 -6.36
C ASN A 29 -23.77 -5.37 -5.25
N ALA A 30 -24.76 -6.22 -5.01
CA ALA A 30 -25.68 -6.09 -3.91
C ALA A 30 -24.90 -5.89 -2.59
N ARG A 31 -24.93 -4.64 -2.13
CA ARG A 31 -24.79 -4.15 -0.75
C ARG A 31 -24.35 -5.23 0.25
N SER A 32 -23.04 -5.39 0.42
CA SER A 32 -22.54 -5.64 1.77
C SER A 32 -22.22 -4.27 2.35
N SER A 33 -23.17 -3.73 3.13
CA SER A 33 -22.79 -2.73 4.12
C SER A 33 -21.67 -3.36 4.93
N LEU A 34 -20.53 -2.67 5.07
CA LEU A 34 -19.46 -3.17 5.91
C LEU A 34 -20.00 -3.24 7.34
N GLU A 35 -20.24 -4.45 7.82
CA GLU A 35 -20.60 -4.65 9.22
C GLU A 35 -19.50 -4.03 10.11
N PRO A 36 -19.83 -3.44 11.27
CA PRO A 36 -18.83 -2.82 12.16
C PRO A 36 -17.69 -3.77 12.57
N GLY A 37 -17.92 -5.09 12.51
CA GLY A 37 -16.91 -6.13 12.75
C GLY A 37 -16.14 -6.63 11.52
N ASP A 38 -16.39 -6.07 10.33
CA ASP A 38 -15.68 -6.45 9.11
C ASP A 38 -14.20 -6.05 9.23
N ALA A 39 -13.30 -7.03 9.08
CA ALA A 39 -11.85 -6.81 9.14
C ALA A 39 -11.38 -5.69 8.20
N ARG A 40 -12.01 -5.55 7.02
CA ARG A 40 -11.69 -4.50 6.04
C ARG A 40 -12.00 -3.12 6.60
N TRP A 41 -13.13 -2.98 7.29
CA TRP A 41 -13.55 -1.72 7.90
C TRP A 41 -12.72 -1.36 9.13
N VAL A 42 -12.51 -2.33 10.03
CA VAL A 42 -11.64 -2.14 11.20
C VAL A 42 -10.25 -1.71 10.76
N PHE A 43 -9.70 -2.32 9.71
CA PHE A 43 -8.42 -1.94 9.16
C PHE A 43 -8.44 -0.54 8.54
N ALA A 44 -9.46 -0.20 7.75
CA ALA A 44 -9.61 1.14 7.16
C ALA A 44 -9.64 2.25 8.21
N VAL A 45 -10.37 2.06 9.33
CA VAL A 45 -10.38 3.00 10.46
C VAL A 45 -8.97 3.21 11.02
N ARG A 46 -8.20 2.12 11.19
CA ARG A 46 -6.83 2.18 11.71
C ARG A 46 -5.88 2.89 10.75
N VAL A 47 -6.06 2.71 9.44
CA VAL A 47 -5.31 3.44 8.42
C VAL A 47 -5.65 4.94 8.48
N ALA A 48 -6.94 5.30 8.54
CA ALA A 48 -7.36 6.70 8.59
C ALA A 48 -6.78 7.43 9.81
N SER A 49 -6.74 6.79 10.99
CA SER A 49 -6.10 7.35 12.18
C SER A 49 -4.57 7.46 12.10
N ALA A 50 -3.93 6.68 11.23
CA ALA A 50 -2.46 6.64 11.09
C ALA A 50 -1.93 7.64 10.05
N ILE A 51 -2.77 8.06 9.11
CA ILE A 51 -2.45 9.03 8.07
C ILE A 51 -2.18 10.41 8.68
N GLU A 52 -1.15 11.07 8.19
CA GLU A 52 -0.78 12.44 8.55
C GLU A 52 -0.93 13.39 7.37
N GLY A 53 -1.08 14.69 7.67
CA GLY A 53 -1.03 15.76 6.66
C GLY A 53 -2.25 15.85 5.76
N GLU A 54 -3.43 15.40 6.22
CA GLU A 54 -4.73 15.50 5.53
C GLU A 54 -4.63 15.15 4.03
N ARG A 55 -4.56 16.15 3.15
CA ARG A 55 -4.45 16.00 1.69
C ARG A 55 -3.13 15.39 1.21
N ALA A 56 -2.05 15.49 1.96
CA ALA A 56 -0.81 14.81 1.63
C ALA A 56 -0.92 13.29 1.83
N ALA A 57 -1.86 12.85 2.70
CA ALA A 57 -2.14 11.47 3.04
C ALA A 57 -0.87 10.64 3.33
N ILE A 58 0.02 11.21 4.16
CA ILE A 58 1.35 10.64 4.41
C ILE A 58 1.22 9.47 5.37
N LEU A 59 1.84 8.36 5.00
CA LEU A 59 2.00 7.20 5.86
C LEU A 59 3.49 6.87 5.93
N THR A 60 4.10 7.08 7.09
CA THR A 60 5.52 6.81 7.29
C THR A 60 5.82 5.31 7.18
N PRO A 61 7.04 4.91 6.79
CA PRO A 61 7.41 3.49 6.67
C PRO A 61 7.12 2.70 7.95
N ALA A 62 7.49 3.24 9.11
CA ALA A 62 7.25 2.61 10.41
C ALA A 62 5.75 2.41 10.71
N LYS A 63 4.88 3.36 10.33
CA LYS A 63 3.43 3.21 10.49
C LYS A 63 2.86 2.19 9.50
N ARG A 64 3.35 2.19 8.25
CA ARG A 64 2.97 1.19 7.24
C ARG A 64 3.29 -0.22 7.70
N GLU A 65 4.49 -0.48 8.22
CA GLU A 65 4.86 -1.80 8.76
C GLU A 65 3.96 -2.25 9.91
N ARG A 66 3.63 -1.33 10.84
CA ARG A 66 2.71 -1.62 11.94
C ARG A 66 1.31 -1.96 11.43
N LEU A 67 0.82 -1.24 10.43
CA LEU A 67 -0.47 -1.52 9.80
C LEU A 67 -0.47 -2.87 9.06
N MET A 68 0.59 -3.21 8.33
CA MET A 68 0.67 -4.51 7.66
C MET A 68 0.61 -5.67 8.67
N ARG A 69 1.35 -5.58 9.79
CA ARG A 69 1.24 -6.58 10.87
C ARG A 69 -0.18 -6.68 11.44
N LEU A 70 -0.85 -5.54 11.61
CA LEU A 70 -2.25 -5.52 12.05
C LEU A 70 -3.18 -6.20 11.03
N ALA A 71 -2.96 -5.96 9.73
CA ALA A 71 -3.75 -6.57 8.67
C ALA A 71 -3.64 -8.10 8.68
N SER A 72 -2.42 -8.63 8.86
CA SER A 72 -2.19 -10.07 8.98
C SER A 72 -2.91 -10.66 10.20
N MET A 73 -2.89 -9.96 11.35
CA MET A 73 -3.66 -10.38 12.54
C MET A 73 -5.18 -10.37 12.33
N LEU A 74 -5.67 -9.49 11.44
CA LEU A 74 -7.09 -9.42 11.05
C LEU A 74 -7.46 -10.45 9.96
N GLY A 75 -6.50 -11.28 9.51
CA GLY A 75 -6.73 -12.26 8.44
C GLY A 75 -6.82 -11.66 7.04
N LEU A 76 -6.35 -10.43 6.85
CA LEU A 76 -6.28 -9.81 5.53
C LEU A 76 -5.03 -10.29 4.80
N ARG A 77 -5.16 -10.52 3.49
CA ARG A 77 -4.00 -10.74 2.60
C ARG A 77 -3.24 -9.42 2.43
N ASP A 78 -1.93 -9.50 2.28
CA ASP A 78 -1.07 -8.33 2.06
C ASP A 78 -1.52 -7.45 0.89
N PHE A 79 -1.98 -8.09 -0.19
CA PHE A 79 -2.53 -7.38 -1.35
C PHE A 79 -3.80 -6.58 -0.99
N ASP A 80 -4.73 -7.19 -0.25
CA ASP A 80 -6.00 -6.55 0.12
C ASP A 80 -5.76 -5.43 1.13
N ALA A 81 -4.82 -5.62 2.07
CA ALA A 81 -4.38 -4.58 2.99
C ALA A 81 -3.78 -3.37 2.23
N THR A 82 -2.93 -3.64 1.23
CA THR A 82 -2.33 -2.59 0.41
C THR A 82 -3.39 -1.83 -0.40
N LEU A 83 -4.41 -2.52 -0.92
CA LEU A 83 -5.53 -1.89 -1.60
C LEU A 83 -6.34 -0.98 -0.66
N ILE A 84 -6.65 -1.44 0.55
CA ILE A 84 -7.39 -0.65 1.54
C ILE A 84 -6.60 0.62 1.90
N ILE A 85 -5.28 0.50 2.12
CA ILE A 85 -4.41 1.67 2.36
C ILE A 85 -4.51 2.67 1.21
N ALA A 86 -4.42 2.19 -0.03
CA ALA A 86 -4.50 3.05 -1.20
C ALA A 86 -5.85 3.77 -1.32
N ILE A 87 -6.96 3.08 -1.06
CA ILE A 87 -8.32 3.66 -1.09
C ILE A 87 -8.48 4.77 -0.04
N VAL A 88 -8.03 4.53 1.19
CA VAL A 88 -8.14 5.52 2.27
C VAL A 88 -7.24 6.73 1.98
N GLN A 89 -6.01 6.50 1.50
CA GLN A 89 -5.10 7.58 1.13
C GLN A 89 -5.61 8.40 -0.07
N ASP A 90 -6.19 7.75 -1.08
CA ASP A 90 -6.79 8.42 -2.23
C ASP A 90 -7.93 9.36 -1.80
N SER A 91 -8.79 8.89 -0.90
CA SER A 91 -9.87 9.70 -0.32
C SER A 91 -9.33 10.94 0.40
N ALA A 92 -8.33 10.74 1.26
CA ALA A 92 -7.66 11.82 1.96
C ALA A 92 -7.01 12.82 0.98
N ARG A 93 -6.33 12.35 -0.07
CA ARG A 93 -5.73 13.19 -1.13
C ARG A 93 -6.74 14.02 -1.89
N CYS A 94 -7.92 13.44 -2.12
CA CYS A 94 -9.04 14.15 -2.71
C CYS A 94 -9.68 15.19 -1.78
N GLY A 95 -9.32 15.20 -0.50
CA GLY A 95 -10.01 16.01 0.52
C GLY A 95 -11.41 15.49 0.83
N VAL A 96 -11.69 14.23 0.50
CA VAL A 96 -12.91 13.53 0.90
C VAL A 96 -12.66 12.87 2.25
N ASP A 97 -13.69 12.77 3.08
CA ASP A 97 -13.62 12.04 4.35
C ASP A 97 -13.06 10.62 4.13
N PRO A 98 -11.90 10.26 4.73
CA PRO A 98 -11.29 8.94 4.60
C PRO A 98 -12.17 7.81 5.15
N LEU A 99 -13.17 8.13 5.99
CA LEU A 99 -14.16 7.18 6.50
C LEU A 99 -15.58 7.49 6.00
N GLY A 100 -15.71 8.36 5.00
CA GLY A 100 -16.98 8.71 4.39
C GLY A 100 -17.58 7.56 3.57
N LYS A 101 -18.86 7.72 3.23
CA LYS A 101 -19.64 6.71 2.49
C LYS A 101 -18.98 6.23 1.20
N ALA A 102 -18.46 7.15 0.39
CA ALA A 102 -17.78 6.82 -0.88
C ALA A 102 -16.51 5.97 -0.67
N THR A 103 -15.84 6.13 0.48
CA THR A 103 -14.68 5.33 0.84
C THR A 103 -15.11 3.95 1.32
N ALA A 104 -16.13 3.88 2.17
CA ALA A 104 -16.72 2.62 2.63
C ALA A 104 -17.22 1.75 1.46
N GLU A 105 -17.86 2.34 0.45
CA GLU A 105 -18.31 1.63 -0.76
C GLU A 105 -17.13 1.04 -1.54
N ARG A 106 -16.03 1.77 -1.68
CA ARG A 106 -14.82 1.27 -2.34
C ARG A 106 -14.12 0.17 -1.54
N VAL A 107 -14.07 0.30 -0.21
CA VAL A 107 -13.53 -0.75 0.67
C VAL A 107 -14.38 -2.02 0.60
N ALA A 108 -15.71 -1.89 0.50
CA ALA A 108 -16.62 -3.03 0.35
C ALA A 108 -16.39 -3.84 -0.94
N MET A 109 -15.82 -3.22 -1.99
CA MET A 109 -15.43 -3.89 -3.23
C MET A 109 -14.15 -4.72 -3.09
N VAL A 110 -13.31 -4.45 -2.09
CA VAL A 110 -12.14 -5.28 -1.79
C VAL A 110 -12.65 -6.64 -1.33
N ARG A 111 -12.06 -7.73 -1.83
CA ARG A 111 -12.49 -9.09 -1.49
C ARG A 111 -12.62 -9.25 0.03
N ALA A 112 -13.74 -9.80 0.49
CA ALA A 112 -13.93 -10.13 1.89
C ALA A 112 -12.83 -11.10 2.35
N PRO A 113 -12.35 -10.98 3.60
CA PRO A 113 -11.33 -11.89 4.11
C PRO A 113 -11.81 -13.33 3.94
N GLY A 114 -11.09 -14.10 3.13
CA GLY A 114 -11.23 -15.55 3.15
C GLY A 114 -10.62 -16.07 4.45
N THR A 115 -11.04 -17.25 4.91
CA THR A 115 -10.32 -17.99 5.95
C THR A 115 -8.98 -18.48 5.37
N VAL A 116 -8.03 -17.57 5.18
CA VAL A 116 -6.72 -17.87 4.62
C VAL A 116 -5.80 -18.21 5.78
N LYS A 117 -5.34 -19.47 5.82
CA LYS A 117 -4.23 -19.88 6.70
C LYS A 117 -3.02 -19.00 6.36
N THR A 118 -2.43 -18.41 7.40
CA THR A 118 -1.22 -17.60 7.37
C THR A 118 -0.08 -18.36 6.68
N GLU A 119 0.10 -18.13 5.38
CA GLU A 119 1.28 -18.58 4.63
C GLU A 119 2.16 -17.36 4.39
N ASP A 120 2.82 -16.97 5.47
CA ASP A 120 3.77 -15.87 5.58
C ASP A 120 5.17 -16.42 5.25
N ASP A 121 5.43 -16.68 3.96
CA ASP A 121 6.69 -17.32 3.52
C ASP A 121 7.50 -16.50 2.51
N SER A 122 6.94 -15.41 1.95
CA SER A 122 7.61 -14.64 0.88
C SER A 122 8.63 -13.62 1.38
N TRP A 123 8.39 -12.95 2.51
CA TRP A 123 9.31 -11.95 3.07
C TRP A 123 10.49 -12.60 3.82
N GLN A 124 10.24 -13.73 4.50
CA GLN A 124 11.26 -14.58 5.12
C GLN A 124 12.22 -15.17 4.06
N TRP A 125 11.71 -15.57 2.88
CA TRP A 125 12.52 -16.06 1.77
C TRP A 125 13.48 -14.99 1.23
N PHE A 126 13.04 -13.74 1.08
CA PHE A 126 13.91 -12.63 0.66
C PHE A 126 15.01 -12.36 1.69
N ILE A 127 14.70 -12.36 2.99
CA ILE A 127 15.70 -12.17 4.05
C ILE A 127 16.70 -13.32 4.07
N ARG A 128 16.26 -14.59 3.99
CA ARG A 128 17.18 -15.75 3.93
C ARG A 128 18.11 -15.70 2.71
N SER A 129 17.61 -15.24 1.56
CA SER A 129 18.41 -15.17 0.32
C SER A 129 19.54 -14.12 0.40
N VAL A 130 19.31 -13.01 1.11
CA VAL A 130 20.34 -11.98 1.33
C VAL A 130 21.42 -12.47 2.30
N TRP A 131 21.05 -13.23 3.34
CA TRP A 131 22.01 -13.78 4.31
C TRP A 131 22.82 -14.97 3.76
N THR A 132 22.25 -15.82 2.91
CA THR A 132 23.00 -16.92 2.27
C THR A 132 24.04 -16.42 1.26
N ALA A 133 23.78 -15.32 0.56
CA ALA A 133 24.76 -14.70 -0.33
C ALA A 133 25.90 -13.98 0.43
N GLY A 134 25.59 -13.32 1.56
CA GLY A 134 26.58 -12.59 2.36
C GLY A 134 27.59 -13.49 3.08
N LEU A 135 27.16 -14.65 3.60
CA LEU A 135 28.04 -15.59 4.32
C LEU A 135 28.98 -16.38 3.38
N GLY A 136 28.55 -16.67 2.15
CA GLY A 136 29.38 -17.39 1.18
C GLY A 136 30.63 -16.61 0.75
N ALA A 137 30.52 -15.28 0.58
CA ALA A 137 31.62 -14.44 0.13
C ALA A 137 32.70 -14.24 1.21
N LEU A 138 32.30 -14.13 2.50
CA LEU A 138 33.25 -14.00 3.61
C LEU A 138 33.95 -15.33 3.95
N GLY A 139 33.24 -16.45 3.86
CA GLY A 139 33.82 -17.78 4.09
C GLY A 139 34.89 -18.17 3.06
N ALA A 140 34.65 -17.88 1.77
CA ALA A 140 35.60 -18.21 0.71
C ALA A 140 36.90 -17.40 0.80
N LEU A 141 36.82 -16.12 1.18
CA LEU A 141 38.00 -15.26 1.32
C LEU A 141 38.85 -15.62 2.55
N ALA A 142 38.21 -16.05 3.64
CA ALA A 142 38.91 -16.53 4.82
C ALA A 142 39.63 -17.86 4.58
N LEU A 143 39.03 -18.78 3.82
CA LEU A 143 39.61 -20.10 3.56
C LEU A 143 40.82 -20.04 2.61
N VAL A 144 40.79 -19.17 1.60
CA VAL A 144 41.93 -18.94 0.69
C VAL A 144 43.12 -18.32 1.43
N LYS A 145 42.88 -17.42 2.41
CA LYS A 145 43.96 -16.86 3.23
C LYS A 145 44.55 -17.83 4.26
N LEU A 146 43.81 -18.85 4.67
CA LEU A 146 44.27 -19.79 5.68
C LEU A 146 45.04 -21.00 5.11
N PHE A 147 44.82 -21.34 3.83
CA PHE A 147 45.44 -22.49 3.17
C PHE A 147 46.36 -22.14 1.98
N GLY A 148 46.52 -20.86 1.63
CA GLY A 148 47.29 -20.41 0.48
C GLY A 148 48.59 -19.64 0.80
N GLY A 149 49.25 -19.94 1.92
CA GLY A 149 50.53 -19.35 2.32
C GLY A 149 51.51 -20.40 2.82
#